data_AF-A0A1Z8VXN0-F1
#
_entry.id   AF-A0A1Z8VXN0-F1
#
_cell.length_a   1.000
_cell.length_b   1.000
_cell.length_c   1.000
_cell.angle_alpha   90.00
_cell.angle_beta   90.00
_cell.angle_gamma   90.00
#
_symmetry.space_group_name_H-M   'P 1'
#
loop_
_entity.id
_entity.type
_entity.pdbx_description
1 polymer ?
#
loop_
_entity_poly.entity_id
_entity_poly.type
_entity_poly.pdbx_seq_one_letter_code
_entity_poly.pdbx_strand_id
1 'polypeptide(L)'
;MAGSDVIPQTVNDENASDDDRLVTAARPDTSATMANTTFVGGGARNVIVTTTGTGDNAKTCTITGTDVFGNAMTEVITSTSSAEAVAGTKLFLTVTAVECSAQYAANIKVGSGTLCAEAIGGGGMRVRLKGFSITSGGTAGTVSFINGTPESGTTLFKARTIGTANTMIDRTIPEQGVLFASGMSVSYTLDHADMITFFYA
;
A
#
# COMPACT_ATOMS: atom_id res chain seq x y z
N MET A 1 9.11 -32.51 22.11
CA MET A 1 9.25 -31.85 20.80
C MET A 1 8.86 -30.40 21.00
N ALA A 2 9.83 -29.48 21.03
CA ALA A 2 9.52 -28.06 20.94
C ALA A 2 9.02 -27.81 19.52
N GLY A 3 7.77 -27.38 19.36
CA GLY A 3 7.27 -26.92 18.08
C GLY A 3 8.14 -25.76 17.61
N SER A 4 8.39 -25.66 16.31
CA SER A 4 8.99 -24.46 15.74
C SER A 4 8.01 -23.30 15.91
N ASP A 5 8.42 -22.23 16.59
CA ASP A 5 7.61 -20.99 16.73
C ASP A 5 7.60 -20.16 15.42
N VAL A 6 8.24 -20.65 14.36
CA VAL A 6 8.29 -19.98 13.06
C VAL A 6 6.98 -20.19 12.30
N ILE A 7 6.34 -19.08 11.93
CA ILE A 7 5.06 -19.02 11.23
C ILE A 7 5.29 -18.45 9.83
N PRO A 8 4.68 -19.03 8.78
CA PRO A 8 4.70 -18.46 7.45
C PRO A 8 3.59 -17.42 7.25
N GLN A 9 3.85 -16.39 6.43
CA GLN A 9 2.82 -15.53 5.85
C GLN A 9 3.18 -15.26 4.38
N THR A 10 2.20 -15.42 3.50
CA THR A 10 2.35 -15.16 2.07
C THR A 10 1.61 -13.91 1.68
N VAL A 11 2.25 -13.08 0.87
CA VAL A 11 1.71 -11.84 0.30
C VAL A 11 1.76 -11.99 -1.21
N ASN A 12 0.57 -11.98 -1.83
CA ASN A 12 0.38 -12.10 -3.27
C ASN A 12 -0.45 -10.91 -3.72
N ASP A 13 0.07 -10.13 -4.65
CA ASP A 13 -0.61 -8.92 -5.10
C ASP A 13 -0.35 -8.64 -6.58
N GLU A 14 -1.33 -9.02 -7.38
CA GLU A 14 -1.39 -8.77 -8.83
C GLU A 14 -2.59 -7.87 -9.18
N ASN A 15 -3.19 -7.23 -8.18
CA ASN A 15 -4.35 -6.38 -8.42
C ASN A 15 -3.89 -5.05 -8.99
N ALA A 16 -4.18 -4.85 -10.28
CA ALA A 16 -3.91 -3.60 -10.97
C ALA A 16 -4.50 -2.39 -10.23
N SER A 17 -3.91 -1.22 -10.49
CA SER A 17 -4.49 0.06 -10.08
C SER A 17 -5.94 0.15 -10.58
N ASP A 18 -6.80 0.65 -9.71
CA ASP A 18 -8.24 0.74 -9.89
C ASP A 18 -8.59 2.20 -9.58
N ASP A 19 -8.99 2.97 -10.59
CA ASP A 19 -9.18 4.42 -10.49
C ASP A 19 -10.44 4.82 -9.74
N ASP A 20 -11.33 3.86 -9.45
CA ASP A 20 -12.71 4.14 -9.06
C ASP A 20 -13.24 3.25 -7.91
N ARG A 21 -12.35 2.42 -7.35
CA ARG A 21 -12.58 1.54 -6.20
C ARG A 21 -13.30 2.19 -5.02
N LEU A 22 -12.88 3.39 -4.62
CA LEU A 22 -13.33 4.07 -3.40
C LEU A 22 -14.50 5.00 -3.71
N VAL A 23 -14.42 5.74 -4.82
CA VAL A 23 -15.47 6.63 -5.33
C VAL A 23 -15.53 6.47 -6.85
N THR A 24 -16.61 5.90 -7.36
CA THR A 24 -16.71 5.52 -8.79
C THR A 24 -16.81 6.73 -9.72
N ALA A 25 -17.74 7.64 -9.44
CA ALA A 25 -17.92 8.90 -10.15
C ALA A 25 -18.87 9.79 -9.35
N ALA A 26 -18.38 10.88 -8.76
CA ALA A 26 -19.19 11.75 -7.92
C ALA A 26 -18.83 13.23 -8.06
N ARG A 27 -19.75 14.15 -7.73
CA ARG A 27 -19.50 15.60 -7.65
C ARG A 27 -19.88 16.15 -6.28
N PRO A 28 -19.24 15.66 -5.20
CA PRO A 28 -19.56 16.11 -3.86
C PRO A 28 -19.16 17.59 -3.71
N ASP A 29 -19.92 18.32 -2.90
CA ASP A 29 -19.56 19.65 -2.39
C ASP A 29 -18.80 19.56 -1.05
N THR A 30 -18.85 18.40 -0.40
CA THR A 30 -18.19 18.02 0.86
C THR A 30 -17.82 16.53 0.81
N SER A 31 -18.55 15.64 1.50
CA SER A 31 -18.27 14.21 1.57
C SER A 31 -18.66 13.48 0.29
N ALA A 32 -17.74 12.70 -0.26
CA ALA A 32 -18.07 11.73 -1.31
C ALA A 32 -18.80 10.52 -0.72
N THR A 33 -19.74 9.95 -1.48
CA THR A 33 -20.32 8.64 -1.14
C THR A 33 -19.31 7.54 -1.47
N MET A 34 -18.91 6.77 -0.46
CA MET A 34 -17.95 5.68 -0.62
C MET A 34 -18.60 4.47 -1.30
N ALA A 35 -17.98 3.96 -2.36
CA ALA A 35 -18.34 2.70 -2.99
C ALA A 35 -17.76 1.50 -2.22
N ASN A 36 -16.51 1.63 -1.78
CA ASN A 36 -15.83 0.69 -0.89
C ASN A 36 -14.95 1.46 0.10
N THR A 37 -14.57 0.80 1.18
CA THR A 37 -13.64 1.34 2.19
C THR A 37 -12.31 0.58 2.25
N THR A 38 -12.11 -0.39 1.36
CA THR A 38 -10.92 -1.23 1.25
C THR A 38 -10.54 -1.50 -0.20
N PHE A 39 -9.28 -1.85 -0.41
CA PHE A 39 -8.73 -2.19 -1.71
C PHE A 39 -8.89 -3.68 -2.04
N VAL A 40 -8.80 -4.01 -3.33
CA VAL A 40 -8.74 -5.41 -3.76
C VAL A 40 -7.41 -6.01 -3.28
N GLY A 41 -7.46 -7.26 -2.81
CA GLY A 41 -6.32 -7.99 -2.25
C GLY A 41 -6.12 -7.78 -0.74
N GLY A 42 -6.75 -6.78 -0.14
CA GLY A 42 -6.75 -6.56 1.31
C GLY A 42 -5.50 -5.88 1.87
N GLY A 43 -4.46 -5.67 1.06
CA GLY A 43 -3.26 -4.91 1.43
C GLY A 43 -3.44 -3.40 1.34
N ALA A 44 -2.51 -2.67 1.94
CA ALA A 44 -2.53 -1.21 1.93
C ALA A 44 -2.06 -0.64 0.59
N ARG A 45 -2.70 0.43 0.11
CA ARG A 45 -2.36 1.08 -1.17
C ARG A 45 -2.33 2.60 -1.06
N ASN A 46 -1.58 3.24 -1.97
CA ASN A 46 -1.71 4.68 -2.12
C ASN A 46 -3.02 5.04 -2.82
N VAL A 47 -3.58 6.19 -2.48
CA VAL A 47 -4.83 6.67 -3.06
C VAL A 47 -4.54 7.56 -4.26
N ILE A 48 -5.35 7.44 -5.32
CA ILE A 48 -5.30 8.32 -6.48
C ILE A 48 -6.63 9.07 -6.61
N VAL A 49 -6.57 10.32 -7.07
CA VAL A 49 -7.75 11.16 -7.35
C VAL A 49 -7.67 11.64 -8.78
N THR A 50 -8.75 11.44 -9.53
CA THR A 50 -8.85 11.83 -10.95
C THR A 50 -10.08 12.70 -11.16
N THR A 51 -9.94 13.78 -11.93
CA THR A 51 -11.06 14.61 -12.42
C THR A 51 -10.75 15.07 -13.83
N THR A 52 -11.76 15.22 -14.69
CA THR A 52 -11.61 15.79 -16.03
C THR A 52 -11.88 17.30 -16.06
N GLY A 53 -12.23 17.90 -14.92
CA GLY A 53 -12.62 19.30 -14.83
C GLY A 53 -11.40 20.23 -14.89
N THR A 54 -11.32 21.05 -15.93
CA THR A 54 -10.24 22.05 -16.07
C THR A 54 -10.28 23.14 -14.99
N GLY A 55 -11.45 23.36 -14.37
CA GLY A 55 -11.66 24.27 -13.24
C GLY A 55 -11.45 23.65 -11.85
N ASP A 56 -10.90 22.43 -11.78
CA ASP A 56 -10.69 21.71 -10.51
C ASP A 56 -9.27 21.84 -9.95
N ASN A 57 -8.42 22.63 -10.61
CA ASN A 57 -7.08 22.93 -10.12
C ASN A 57 -7.10 23.48 -8.69
N ALA A 58 -6.18 22.99 -7.86
CA ALA A 58 -6.01 23.37 -6.46
C ALA A 58 -7.19 22.99 -5.53
N LYS A 59 -8.27 22.38 -6.03
CA LYS A 59 -9.23 21.70 -5.16
C LYS A 59 -8.59 20.47 -4.56
N THR A 60 -8.97 20.13 -3.34
CA THR A 60 -8.37 19.00 -2.63
C THR A 60 -9.40 17.97 -2.23
N CYS A 61 -8.94 16.73 -2.14
CA CYS A 61 -9.62 15.63 -1.47
C CYS A 61 -8.81 15.27 -0.22
N THR A 62 -9.43 15.40 0.96
CA THR A 62 -8.87 14.91 2.22
C THR A 62 -9.31 13.46 2.40
N ILE A 63 -8.34 12.56 2.34
CA ILE A 63 -8.50 11.13 2.53
C ILE A 63 -8.31 10.83 4.02
N THR A 64 -9.28 10.15 4.62
CA THR A 64 -9.21 9.67 6.01
C THR A 64 -9.31 8.17 6.04
N GLY A 65 -8.47 7.53 6.85
CA GLY A 65 -8.42 6.07 6.92
C GLY A 65 -7.41 5.58 7.94
N THR A 66 -6.87 4.39 7.70
CA THR A 66 -5.86 3.78 8.55
C THR A 66 -4.61 3.37 7.77
N ASP A 67 -3.46 3.41 8.43
CA ASP A 67 -2.22 2.85 7.90
C ASP A 67 -2.24 1.32 7.87
N VAL A 68 -1.15 0.72 7.39
CA VAL A 68 -0.97 -0.73 7.28
C VAL A 68 -1.05 -1.48 8.63
N PHE A 69 -0.88 -0.79 9.76
CA PHE A 69 -1.03 -1.34 11.11
C PHE A 69 -2.37 -0.98 11.77
N GLY A 70 -3.26 -0.29 11.07
CA GLY A 70 -4.58 0.11 11.57
C GLY A 70 -4.60 1.42 12.35
N ASN A 71 -3.50 2.19 12.40
CA ASN A 71 -3.52 3.50 13.06
C ASN A 71 -4.20 4.54 12.18
N ALA A 72 -5.01 5.40 12.78
CA ALA A 72 -5.71 6.46 12.05
C ALA A 72 -4.73 7.44 11.38
N MET A 73 -5.03 7.80 10.14
CA MET A 73 -4.21 8.73 9.37
C MET A 73 -5.05 9.51 8.34
N THR A 74 -4.50 10.63 7.89
CA THR A 74 -5.09 11.45 6.82
C THR A 74 -4.06 11.86 5.78
N GLU A 75 -4.52 12.12 4.56
CA GLU A 75 -3.73 12.72 3.48
C GLU A 75 -4.58 13.72 2.71
N VAL A 76 -3.98 14.83 2.27
CA VAL A 76 -4.62 15.79 1.37
C VAL A 76 -4.02 15.62 -0.01
N ILE A 77 -4.86 15.26 -0.99
CA ILE A 77 -4.47 15.13 -2.40
C ILE A 77 -5.03 16.33 -3.15
N THR A 78 -4.14 17.12 -3.76
CA THR A 78 -4.51 18.32 -4.52
C THR A 78 -4.69 17.99 -5.99
N SER A 79 -5.89 18.20 -6.52
CA SER A 79 -6.19 18.00 -7.93
C SER A 79 -5.48 19.03 -8.82
N THR A 80 -5.11 18.59 -10.01
CA THR A 80 -4.52 19.40 -11.08
C THR A 80 -5.59 19.78 -12.11
N SER A 81 -5.27 20.72 -13.01
CA SER A 81 -6.12 21.04 -14.18
C SER A 81 -6.03 20.01 -15.32
N SER A 82 -5.64 18.76 -15.04
CA SER A 82 -5.47 17.70 -16.04
C SER A 82 -6.38 16.51 -15.71
N ALA A 83 -6.73 15.74 -16.75
CA ALA A 83 -7.41 14.46 -16.60
C ALA A 83 -6.50 13.33 -16.07
N GLU A 84 -5.31 13.68 -15.58
CA GLU A 84 -4.36 12.73 -15.03
C GLU A 84 -4.71 12.41 -13.58
N ALA A 85 -4.49 11.16 -13.18
CA ALA A 85 -4.64 10.75 -11.80
C ALA A 85 -3.53 11.38 -10.95
N VAL A 86 -3.92 12.11 -9.90
CA VAL A 86 -2.98 12.62 -8.90
C VAL A 86 -2.83 11.59 -7.79
N ALA A 87 -1.61 11.11 -7.58
CA ALA A 87 -1.30 10.11 -6.59
C ALA A 87 -0.89 10.72 -5.24
N GLY A 88 -1.53 10.23 -4.17
CA GLY A 88 -1.03 10.34 -2.82
C GLY A 88 0.23 9.52 -2.60
N THR A 89 0.90 9.81 -1.49
CA THR A 89 2.17 9.21 -1.07
C THR A 89 2.01 8.21 0.07
N LYS A 90 0.93 8.35 0.84
CA LYS A 90 0.64 7.51 2.02
C LYS A 90 -0.07 6.22 1.61
N LEU A 91 0.17 5.13 2.35
CA LEU A 91 -0.41 3.81 2.11
C LEU A 91 -1.52 3.53 3.12
N PHE A 92 -2.75 3.49 2.62
CA PHE A 92 -3.95 3.23 3.42
C PHE A 92 -4.31 1.76 3.36
N LEU A 93 -4.56 1.13 4.51
CA LEU A 93 -5.20 -0.19 4.58
C LEU A 93 -6.73 -0.08 4.42
N THR A 94 -7.30 0.94 5.06
CA THR A 94 -8.72 1.29 4.94
C THR A 94 -8.85 2.78 4.63
N VAL A 95 -9.90 3.15 3.90
CA VAL A 95 -10.29 4.53 3.65
C VAL A 95 -11.74 4.68 4.06
N THR A 96 -12.00 5.49 5.08
CA THR A 96 -13.33 5.68 5.66
C THR A 96 -14.03 6.93 5.16
N ALA A 97 -13.29 7.93 4.67
CA ALA A 97 -13.86 9.14 4.11
C ALA A 97 -12.98 9.79 3.04
N VAL A 98 -13.66 10.45 2.09
CA VAL A 98 -13.09 11.34 1.09
C VAL A 98 -13.86 12.66 1.14
N GLU A 99 -13.19 13.72 1.58
CA GLU A 99 -13.80 15.04 1.77
C GLU A 99 -13.23 16.04 0.76
N CYS A 100 -14.08 16.59 -0.11
CA CYS A 100 -13.69 17.60 -1.07
C CYS A 100 -13.71 19.00 -0.46
N SER A 101 -12.72 19.83 -0.80
CA SER A 101 -12.62 21.20 -0.31
C SER A 101 -13.71 22.14 -0.87
N ALA A 102 -14.31 21.78 -2.00
CA ALA A 102 -15.37 22.50 -2.69
C ALA A 102 -16.00 21.58 -3.75
N GLN A 103 -17.14 21.98 -4.30
CA GLN A 103 -17.76 21.25 -5.41
C GLN A 103 -16.87 21.23 -6.65
N TYR A 104 -16.62 20.02 -7.18
CA TYR A 104 -15.88 19.83 -8.42
C TYR A 104 -16.71 20.18 -9.67
N ALA A 105 -16.02 20.70 -10.69
CA ALA A 105 -16.57 21.09 -11.98
C ALA A 105 -16.91 19.87 -12.84
N ALA A 106 -16.17 18.77 -12.70
CA ALA A 106 -16.49 17.46 -13.26
C ALA A 106 -16.59 16.40 -12.15
N ASN A 107 -17.00 15.17 -12.52
CA ASN A 107 -16.99 14.06 -11.59
C ASN A 107 -15.55 13.75 -11.16
N ILE A 108 -15.35 13.55 -9.87
CA ILE A 108 -14.14 12.90 -9.34
C ILE A 108 -14.31 11.39 -9.38
N LYS A 109 -13.18 10.72 -9.55
CA LYS A 109 -12.98 9.33 -9.17
C LYS A 109 -11.88 9.24 -8.14
N VAL A 110 -12.03 8.31 -7.20
CA VAL A 110 -11.00 8.03 -6.18
C VAL A 110 -10.79 6.53 -6.09
N GLY A 111 -9.55 6.11 -6.12
CA GLY A 111 -9.18 4.71 -6.20
C GLY A 111 -7.78 4.43 -5.67
N SER A 112 -7.24 3.27 -6.02
CA SER A 112 -5.88 2.84 -5.65
C SER A 112 -4.87 3.04 -6.77
N GLY A 113 -3.69 3.53 -6.39
CA GLY A 113 -2.50 3.51 -7.22
C GLY A 113 -1.75 2.18 -7.14
N THR A 114 -0.46 2.22 -7.49
CA THR A 114 0.40 1.03 -7.63
C THR A 114 1.35 0.80 -6.46
N LEU A 115 1.44 1.74 -5.51
CA LEU A 115 2.26 1.56 -4.31
C LEU A 115 1.48 0.72 -3.31
N CYS A 116 2.15 -0.29 -2.76
CA CYS A 116 1.53 -1.32 -1.93
C CYS A 116 2.32 -1.49 -0.63
N ALA A 117 1.63 -1.86 0.45
CA ALA A 117 2.26 -2.34 1.66
C ALA A 117 1.43 -3.41 2.36
N GLU A 118 2.13 -4.27 3.11
CA GLU A 118 1.51 -5.33 3.90
C GLU A 118 2.15 -5.40 5.29
N ALA A 119 1.33 -5.67 6.31
CA ALA A 119 1.78 -5.94 7.65
C ALA A 119 2.10 -7.43 7.83
N ILE A 120 3.26 -7.73 8.40
CA ILE A 120 3.67 -9.10 8.69
C ILE A 120 3.50 -9.36 10.18
N GLY A 121 2.87 -10.49 10.54
CA GLY A 121 2.68 -10.88 11.94
C GLY A 121 1.62 -10.07 12.70
N GLY A 122 0.57 -9.59 12.01
CA GLY A 122 -0.60 -8.99 12.66
C GLY A 122 -0.52 -7.48 12.93
N GLY A 123 0.50 -6.79 12.42
CA GLY A 123 0.62 -5.32 12.49
C GLY A 123 1.05 -4.79 13.86
N GLY A 124 2.09 -3.95 13.90
CA GLY A 124 2.58 -3.33 15.13
C GLY A 124 3.21 -4.28 16.18
N MET A 125 3.12 -5.60 16.00
CA MET A 125 3.69 -6.60 16.89
C MET A 125 5.18 -6.81 16.61
N ARG A 126 5.99 -7.00 17.66
CA ARG A 126 7.42 -7.29 17.51
C ARG A 126 7.64 -8.58 16.72
N VAL A 127 8.24 -8.48 15.54
CA VAL A 127 8.50 -9.61 14.63
C VAL A 127 10.00 -9.87 14.51
N ARG A 128 10.40 -11.14 14.47
CA ARG A 128 11.75 -11.56 14.08
C ARG A 128 11.67 -12.34 12.77
N LEU A 129 12.14 -11.72 11.69
CA LEU A 129 12.21 -12.37 10.38
C LEU A 129 13.32 -13.43 10.38
N LYS A 130 12.97 -14.66 10.03
CA LYS A 130 13.84 -15.84 9.99
C LYS A 130 14.24 -16.24 8.57
N GLY A 131 13.41 -15.89 7.59
CA GLY A 131 13.68 -16.14 6.17
C GLY A 131 12.60 -15.53 5.30
N PHE A 132 12.88 -15.39 4.01
CA PHE A 132 11.88 -15.02 3.02
C PHE A 132 12.30 -15.45 1.62
N SER A 133 11.32 -15.63 0.76
CA SER A 133 11.51 -15.87 -0.68
C SER A 133 10.66 -14.88 -1.46
N ILE A 134 11.20 -14.34 -2.56
CA ILE A 134 10.47 -13.43 -3.45
C ILE A 134 10.42 -14.05 -4.84
N THR A 135 9.21 -14.16 -5.39
CA THR A 135 8.98 -14.40 -6.80
C THR A 135 8.95 -13.05 -7.51
N SER A 136 9.92 -12.81 -8.40
CA SER A 136 10.00 -11.59 -9.20
C SER A 136 8.81 -11.49 -10.14
N GLY A 137 8.24 -10.29 -10.23
CA GLY A 137 7.30 -9.94 -11.29
C GLY A 137 7.98 -9.59 -12.61
N GLY A 138 7.18 -9.09 -13.55
CA GLY A 138 7.62 -8.70 -14.90
C GLY A 138 8.56 -7.50 -14.93
N THR A 139 8.55 -6.67 -13.87
CA THR A 139 9.38 -5.47 -13.77
C THR A 139 10.39 -5.57 -12.62
N ALA A 140 11.63 -5.16 -12.87
CA ALA A 140 12.66 -5.16 -11.84
C ALA A 140 12.39 -4.04 -10.85
N GLY A 141 12.36 -4.36 -9.56
CA GLY A 141 11.96 -3.42 -8.54
C GLY A 141 12.59 -3.68 -7.20
N THR A 142 12.13 -2.96 -6.18
CA THR A 142 12.62 -3.12 -4.82
C THR A 142 11.46 -3.34 -3.86
N VAL A 143 11.61 -4.34 -2.99
CA VAL A 143 10.80 -4.54 -1.80
C VAL A 143 11.56 -3.97 -0.61
N SER A 144 10.94 -3.06 0.13
CA SER A 144 11.52 -2.44 1.32
C SER A 144 10.96 -3.11 2.58
N PHE A 145 11.84 -3.47 3.50
CA PHE A 145 11.50 -4.15 4.75
C PHE A 145 11.63 -3.15 5.89
N ILE A 146 10.52 -2.85 6.56
CA ILE A 146 10.38 -1.67 7.41
C ILE A 146 10.05 -2.09 8.83
N ASN A 147 10.77 -1.52 9.79
CA ASN A 147 10.48 -1.58 11.22
C ASN A 147 9.54 -0.43 11.59
N GLY A 148 8.25 -0.72 11.76
CA GLY A 148 7.18 0.27 11.80
C GLY A 148 6.37 0.28 10.50
N THR A 149 5.64 1.37 10.26
CA THR A 149 4.86 1.58 9.02
C THR A 149 5.68 2.28 7.94
N PRO A 150 5.29 2.22 6.66
CA PRO A 150 5.96 2.96 5.58
C PRO A 150 6.06 4.48 5.81
N GLU A 151 5.11 5.06 6.55
CA GLU A 151 5.00 6.50 6.79
C GLU A 151 5.91 7.02 7.90
N SER A 152 6.24 6.17 8.88
CA SER A 152 6.92 6.61 10.12
C SER A 152 8.05 5.68 10.58
N GLY A 153 8.09 4.47 10.05
CA GLY A 153 9.06 3.44 10.38
C GLY A 153 10.41 3.63 9.71
N THR A 154 11.34 2.74 10.04
CA THR A 154 12.69 2.75 9.46
C THR A 154 12.87 1.54 8.55
N THR A 155 13.26 1.77 7.29
CA THR A 155 13.66 0.67 6.40
C THR A 155 14.96 0.06 6.91
N LEU A 156 14.92 -1.22 7.31
CA LEU A 156 16.10 -1.93 7.80
C LEU A 156 16.95 -2.47 6.65
N PHE A 157 16.30 -3.00 5.62
CA PHE A 157 16.97 -3.47 4.41
C PHE A 157 16.01 -3.49 3.22
N LYS A 158 16.59 -3.74 2.04
CA LYS A 158 15.89 -3.79 0.76
C LYS A 158 16.25 -5.06 0.01
N ALA A 159 15.28 -5.59 -0.73
CA ALA A 159 15.45 -6.72 -1.61
C ALA A 159 15.09 -6.30 -3.04
N ARG A 160 15.99 -6.54 -4.00
CA ARG A 160 15.75 -6.24 -5.42
C ARG A 160 15.18 -7.45 -6.15
N THR A 161 14.14 -7.27 -6.96
CA THR A 161 13.66 -8.26 -7.92
C THR A 161 14.35 -8.08 -9.26
N ILE A 162 14.33 -9.10 -10.11
CA ILE A 162 15.12 -9.10 -11.36
C ILE A 162 14.32 -8.65 -12.59
N GLY A 163 12.99 -8.54 -12.48
CA GLY A 163 12.12 -8.19 -13.61
C GLY A 163 11.98 -9.31 -14.63
N THR A 164 11.99 -10.55 -14.16
CA THR A 164 11.65 -11.72 -14.96
C THR A 164 10.60 -12.49 -14.19
N ALA A 165 9.38 -12.45 -14.72
CA ALA A 165 8.20 -13.06 -14.10
C ALA A 165 8.49 -14.51 -13.68
N ASN A 166 7.96 -14.90 -12.52
CA ASN A 166 8.12 -16.24 -11.94
C ASN A 166 9.56 -16.64 -11.56
N THR A 167 10.52 -15.71 -11.57
CA THR A 167 11.88 -16.05 -11.10
C THR A 167 11.98 -15.89 -9.59
N MET A 168 12.32 -16.98 -8.90
CA MET A 168 12.50 -16.99 -7.45
C MET A 168 13.89 -16.47 -7.06
N ILE A 169 13.90 -15.58 -6.07
CA ILE A 169 15.12 -15.07 -5.45
C ILE A 169 15.06 -15.42 -3.97
N ASP A 170 15.88 -16.38 -3.59
CA ASP A 170 16.08 -16.74 -2.20
C ASP A 170 17.17 -15.89 -1.56
N ARG A 171 16.95 -15.50 -0.31
CA ARG A 171 17.93 -14.75 0.46
C ARG A 171 18.13 -15.38 1.82
N THR A 172 19.40 -15.56 2.16
CA THR A 172 19.80 -16.03 3.49
C THR A 172 19.65 -14.92 4.50
N ILE A 173 18.86 -15.18 5.55
CA ILE A 173 18.83 -14.36 6.75
C ILE A 173 19.82 -14.98 7.76
N PRO A 174 20.64 -14.18 8.47
CA PRO A 174 21.53 -14.69 9.52
C PRO A 174 20.78 -15.47 10.60
N GLU A 175 21.46 -16.39 11.28
CA GLU A 175 20.86 -17.34 12.23
C GLU A 175 19.95 -16.70 13.28
N GLN A 176 20.36 -15.55 13.83
CA GLN A 176 19.58 -14.83 14.84
C GLN A 176 18.33 -14.16 14.26
N GLY A 177 18.18 -14.06 12.94
CA GLY A 177 17.08 -13.32 12.30
C GLY A 177 17.24 -11.81 12.37
N VAL A 178 16.40 -11.10 11.62
CA VAL A 178 16.30 -9.63 11.67
C VAL A 178 15.16 -9.23 12.58
N LEU A 179 15.43 -8.35 13.55
CA LEU A 179 14.44 -7.88 14.52
C LEU A 179 13.72 -6.64 14.00
N PHE A 180 12.39 -6.71 13.95
CA PHE A 180 11.46 -5.61 13.74
C PHE A 180 10.74 -5.34 15.07
N ALA A 181 11.34 -4.47 15.89
CA ALA A 181 10.86 -4.17 17.23
C ALA A 181 9.48 -3.50 17.27
N SER A 182 9.12 -2.75 16.23
CA SER A 182 7.92 -1.90 16.16
C SER A 182 6.83 -2.45 15.22
N GLY A 183 6.87 -3.73 14.88
CA GLY A 183 6.10 -4.26 13.76
C GLY A 183 6.95 -4.36 12.50
N MET A 184 6.73 -5.43 11.74
CA MET A 184 7.27 -5.55 10.39
C MET A 184 6.18 -5.16 9.38
N SER A 185 6.50 -4.22 8.51
CA SER A 185 5.76 -4.02 7.26
C SER A 185 6.70 -4.17 6.07
N VAL A 186 6.13 -4.47 4.92
CA VAL A 186 6.83 -4.41 3.65
C VAL A 186 6.16 -3.43 2.73
N SER A 187 6.94 -2.75 1.89
CA SER A 187 6.39 -1.92 0.80
C SER A 187 7.03 -2.28 -0.53
N TYR A 188 6.23 -2.22 -1.57
CA TYR A 188 6.60 -2.56 -2.93
C TYR A 188 5.72 -1.81 -3.92
N THR A 189 6.03 -1.92 -5.21
CA THR A 189 5.16 -1.44 -6.29
C THR A 189 4.60 -2.68 -6.98
N LEU A 190 3.35 -2.60 -7.44
CA LEU A 190 2.76 -3.64 -8.29
C LEU A 190 3.72 -4.03 -9.43
N ASP A 191 3.66 -5.30 -9.83
CA ASP A 191 4.52 -5.92 -10.87
C ASP A 191 6.03 -6.01 -10.53
N HIS A 192 6.47 -5.49 -9.38
CA HIS A 192 7.85 -5.73 -8.93
C HIS A 192 8.02 -7.13 -8.33
N ALA A 193 7.02 -7.63 -7.60
CA ALA A 193 7.01 -8.95 -6.98
C ALA A 193 5.60 -9.53 -7.08
N ASP A 194 5.48 -10.77 -7.57
CA ASP A 194 4.18 -11.44 -7.71
C ASP A 194 3.77 -12.10 -6.39
N MET A 195 4.76 -12.66 -5.70
CA MET A 195 4.58 -13.38 -4.43
C MET A 195 5.78 -13.19 -3.53
N ILE A 196 5.52 -12.99 -2.25
CA ILE A 196 6.53 -13.01 -1.19
C ILE A 196 6.04 -13.93 -0.06
N THR A 197 6.88 -14.88 0.33
CA THR A 197 6.62 -15.69 1.53
C THR A 197 7.62 -15.33 2.61
N PHE A 198 7.11 -14.95 3.78
CA PHE A 198 7.89 -14.59 4.95
C PHE A 198 7.80 -15.72 5.98
N PHE A 199 8.92 -15.99 6.66
CA PHE A 199 8.99 -16.89 7.81
C PHE A 199 9.45 -16.09 9.01
N TYR A 200 8.64 -16.01 10.07
CA TYR A 200 8.91 -15.16 11.21
C TYR A 200 8.48 -15.77 12.56
N ALA A 201 8.99 -15.20 13.66
CA ALA A 201 8.66 -15.57 15.04
C ALA A 201 8.61 -14.35 15.98
#